data_AF-A0A2W0BG59-F1
#
_entry.id   AF-A0A2W0BG59-F1
#
_cell.length_a   1.000
_cell.length_b   1.000
_cell.length_c   1.000
_cell.angle_alpha   90.00
_cell.angle_beta   90.00
_cell.angle_gamma   90.00
#
_symmetry.space_group_name_H-M   'P 1'
#
loop_
_entity.id
_entity.type
_entity.pdbx_description
1 polymer ?
#
loop_
_entity_poly.entity_id
_entity_poly.type
_entity_poly.pdbx_seq_one_letter_code
_entity_poly.pdbx_strand_id
1 'polypeptide(L)'
;MLSAKESCPGAKFQLTQGADAAVLTTESLKLELSLKRGNITITTLAGQQPLRERNAIPRTYERDVINREKTYYVEDRFAPDATEAFYGLGQHQNGIVNYRGATVELGRNNTDVAIPLVISSKSYGLMWNTASLTYVDNRFPLELNFRSLPAALWIITSSMGLHWTR
;
A
#
# COMPACT_ATOMS: atom_id res chain seq x y z
N MET A 1 -4.27 17.93 -17.23
CA MET A 1 -5.42 17.13 -16.75
C MET A 1 -6.36 16.95 -17.91
N LEU A 2 -6.92 15.75 -18.13
CA LEU A 2 -7.88 15.51 -19.20
C LEU A 2 -9.11 16.42 -19.03
N SER A 3 -9.74 16.84 -20.12
CA SER A 3 -10.99 17.59 -20.00
C SER A 3 -12.11 16.70 -19.43
N ALA A 4 -13.17 17.30 -18.91
CA ALA A 4 -14.31 16.56 -18.38
C ALA A 4 -14.97 15.63 -19.43
N LYS A 5 -14.86 15.97 -20.73
CA LYS A 5 -15.37 15.14 -21.84
C LYS A 5 -14.46 13.94 -22.16
N GLU A 6 -13.18 14.04 -21.84
CA GLU A 6 -12.17 13.00 -22.06
C GLU A 6 -11.95 12.14 -20.80
N SER A 7 -12.53 12.54 -19.67
CA SER A 7 -12.45 11.82 -18.41
C SER A 7 -13.47 10.69 -18.37
N CYS A 8 -13.12 9.57 -17.76
CA CYS A 8 -14.06 8.48 -17.51
C CYS A 8 -15.28 9.01 -16.75
N PRO A 9 -16.52 8.60 -17.10
CA PRO A 9 -17.68 8.92 -16.28
C PRO A 9 -17.42 8.38 -14.87
N GLY A 10 -17.58 9.25 -13.87
CA GLY A 10 -17.38 8.86 -12.47
C GLY A 10 -18.29 7.69 -12.10
N ALA A 11 -17.79 6.78 -11.25
CA ALA A 11 -18.60 5.68 -10.75
C ALA A 11 -19.78 6.21 -9.93
N LYS A 12 -20.97 5.63 -10.10
CA LYS A 12 -22.11 5.90 -9.22
C LYS A 12 -21.83 5.27 -7.86
N PHE A 13 -22.07 6.01 -6.79
CA PHE A 13 -21.98 5.51 -5.43
C PHE A 13 -23.02 6.15 -4.53
N GLN A 14 -23.34 5.48 -3.43
CA GLN A 14 -24.15 6.00 -2.34
C GLN A 14 -23.29 6.05 -1.09
N LEU A 15 -23.36 7.15 -0.35
CA LEU A 15 -22.67 7.32 0.93
C LEU A 15 -23.72 7.41 2.03
N THR A 16 -23.62 6.53 3.02
CA THR A 16 -24.44 6.57 4.23
C THR A 16 -23.54 6.65 5.45
N GLN A 17 -23.82 7.57 6.37
CA GLN A 17 -23.06 7.72 7.61
C GLN A 17 -23.97 7.48 8.81
N GLY A 18 -23.58 6.54 9.67
CA GLY A 18 -24.20 6.28 10.97
C GLY A 18 -23.31 6.76 12.13
N ALA A 19 -23.67 6.36 13.35
CA ALA A 19 -22.89 6.71 14.54
C ALA A 19 -21.51 6.04 14.57
N ASP A 20 -21.41 4.78 14.15
CA ASP A 20 -20.18 3.98 14.28
C ASP A 20 -19.39 3.81 12.99
N ALA A 21 -20.01 4.07 11.82
CA ALA A 21 -19.41 3.82 10.52
C ALA A 21 -19.91 4.78 9.43
N ALA A 22 -19.03 5.07 8.46
CA ALA A 22 -19.39 5.62 7.17
C ALA A 22 -19.26 4.52 6.11
N VAL A 23 -20.28 4.36 5.27
CA VAL A 23 -20.37 3.30 4.26
C VAL A 23 -20.55 3.91 2.89
N LEU A 24 -19.64 3.60 1.98
CA LEU A 24 -19.74 3.93 0.56
C LEU A 24 -20.06 2.65 -0.22
N THR A 25 -21.14 2.67 -0.99
CA THR A 25 -21.60 1.53 -1.80
C THR A 25 -21.60 1.90 -3.27
N THR A 26 -20.97 1.08 -4.10
CA THR A 26 -20.98 1.15 -5.57
C THR A 26 -21.82 0.00 -6.14
N GLU A 27 -21.83 -0.16 -7.46
CA GLU A 27 -22.49 -1.29 -8.13
C GLU A 27 -21.81 -2.65 -7.87
N SER A 28 -20.58 -2.67 -7.34
CA SER A 28 -19.81 -3.91 -7.15
C SER A 28 -19.16 -4.06 -5.78
N LEU A 29 -18.96 -2.95 -5.05
CA LEU A 29 -18.23 -2.92 -3.80
C LEU A 29 -18.97 -2.11 -2.73
N LYS A 30 -18.79 -2.52 -1.48
CA LYS A 30 -19.11 -1.73 -0.28
C LYS A 30 -17.82 -1.50 0.49
N LEU A 31 -17.48 -0.24 0.70
CA LEU A 31 -16.41 0.21 1.59
C LEU A 31 -17.01 0.70 2.90
N GLU A 32 -16.52 0.18 4.01
CA GLU A 32 -16.91 0.59 5.36
C GLU A 32 -15.71 1.18 6.10
N LEU A 33 -15.85 2.42 6.56
CA LEU A 33 -14.91 3.10 7.44
C LEU A 33 -15.48 3.08 8.86
N SER A 34 -14.78 2.44 9.80
CA SER A 34 -15.13 2.54 11.22
C SER A 34 -14.79 3.94 11.73
N LEU A 35 -15.77 4.68 12.25
CA LEU A 35 -15.56 6.00 12.86
C LEU A 35 -14.89 5.91 14.24
N LYS A 36 -14.98 4.74 14.89
CA LYS A 36 -14.32 4.48 16.18
C LYS A 36 -12.84 4.10 16.03
N ARG A 37 -12.51 3.31 15.01
CA ARG A 37 -11.17 2.72 14.84
C ARG A 37 -10.36 3.31 13.68
N GLY A 38 -11.02 3.99 12.74
CA GLY A 38 -10.39 4.57 11.55
C GLY A 38 -9.94 3.54 10.50
N ASN A 39 -10.25 2.25 10.69
CA ASN A 39 -9.90 1.19 9.75
C ASN A 39 -10.95 1.03 8.67
N ILE A 40 -10.50 0.68 7.47
CA ILE A 40 -11.34 0.42 6.31
C ILE A 40 -11.49 -1.08 6.09
N THR A 41 -12.69 -1.50 5.71
CA THR A 41 -12.98 -2.83 5.15
C THR A 41 -13.67 -2.66 3.80
N ILE A 42 -13.16 -3.35 2.78
CA ILE A 42 -13.78 -3.44 1.46
C ILE A 42 -14.43 -4.81 1.34
N THR A 43 -15.69 -4.81 0.92
CA THR A 43 -16.49 -6.00 0.70
C THR A 43 -17.09 -5.98 -0.70
N THR A 44 -17.21 -7.15 -1.32
CA THR A 44 -18.02 -7.31 -2.53
C THR A 44 -19.50 -7.39 -2.16
N LEU A 45 -20.40 -7.16 -3.11
CA LEU A 45 -21.83 -7.37 -2.88
C LEU A 45 -22.19 -8.84 -2.56
N ALA A 46 -21.31 -9.78 -2.91
CA ALA A 46 -21.42 -11.20 -2.56
C ALA A 46 -20.94 -11.51 -1.11
N GLY A 47 -20.51 -10.50 -0.34
CA GLY A 47 -20.10 -10.63 1.06
C GLY A 47 -18.63 -11.05 1.26
N GLN A 48 -17.86 -11.26 0.19
CA GLN A 48 -16.42 -11.50 0.30
C GLN A 48 -15.71 -10.23 0.77
N GLN A 49 -14.72 -10.35 1.64
CA GLN A 49 -13.95 -9.22 2.19
C GLN A 49 -12.52 -9.23 1.62
N PRO A 50 -12.29 -8.78 0.38
CA PRO A 50 -10.97 -8.84 -0.25
C PRO A 50 -9.92 -8.07 0.54
N LEU A 51 -10.25 -6.91 1.12
CA LEU A 51 -9.28 -6.08 1.81
C LEU A 51 -9.82 -5.61 3.16
N ARG A 52 -9.02 -5.80 4.20
CA ARG A 52 -9.29 -5.32 5.55
C ARG A 52 -8.04 -4.66 6.09
N GLU A 53 -8.20 -3.48 6.65
CA GLU A 53 -7.17 -2.88 7.48
C GLU A 53 -7.21 -3.44 8.89
N ARG A 54 -6.08 -3.37 9.58
CA ARG A 54 -5.96 -3.83 10.95
C ARG A 54 -6.92 -3.06 11.86
N ASN A 55 -7.58 -3.78 12.76
CA ASN A 55 -8.52 -3.17 13.72
C ASN A 55 -7.87 -2.21 14.71
N ALA A 56 -6.58 -2.41 15.02
CA ALA A 56 -5.81 -1.56 15.91
C ALA A 56 -4.70 -0.88 15.10
N ILE A 57 -4.71 0.46 15.09
CA ILE A 57 -3.71 1.31 14.43
C ILE A 57 -3.51 0.87 12.95
N PRO A 58 -4.55 1.03 12.10
CA PRO A 58 -4.48 0.64 10.69
C PRO A 58 -3.41 1.42 9.93
N ARG A 59 -3.13 2.66 10.34
CA ARG A 59 -2.16 3.55 9.70
C ARG A 59 -1.39 4.36 10.74
N THR A 60 -0.14 4.70 10.43
CA THR A 60 0.69 5.61 11.22
C THR A 60 1.39 6.61 10.30
N TYR A 61 1.38 7.88 10.69
CA TYR A 61 2.07 8.96 9.99
C TYR A 61 2.98 9.68 10.99
N GLU A 62 4.28 9.42 10.93
CA GLU A 62 5.25 10.06 11.84
C GLU A 62 5.94 11.19 11.08
N ARG A 63 5.91 12.39 11.65
CA ARG A 63 6.49 13.57 11.02
C ARG A 63 8.01 13.50 11.06
N ASP A 64 8.63 13.89 9.95
CA ASP A 64 10.08 14.05 9.84
C ASP A 64 10.42 15.29 8.99
N VAL A 65 11.67 15.76 9.04
CA VAL A 65 12.17 16.86 8.23
C VAL A 65 13.46 16.44 7.54
N ILE A 66 13.39 16.19 6.23
CA ILE A 66 14.54 15.84 5.39
C ILE A 66 14.79 17.01 4.44
N ASN A 67 16.04 17.47 4.33
CA ASN A 67 16.41 18.59 3.46
C ASN A 67 15.54 19.85 3.65
N ARG A 68 15.08 20.12 4.89
CA ARG A 68 14.16 21.21 5.26
C ARG A 68 12.73 21.08 4.70
N GLU A 69 12.40 19.95 4.07
CA GLU A 69 11.04 19.62 3.67
C GLU A 69 10.33 18.84 4.78
N LYS A 70 9.04 19.14 5.00
CA LYS A 70 8.21 18.37 5.92
C LYS A 70 7.82 17.07 5.23
N THR A 71 8.24 15.96 5.81
CA THR A 71 8.05 14.61 5.28
C THR A 71 7.38 13.73 6.33
N TYR A 72 6.99 12.52 5.93
CA TYR A 72 6.38 11.55 6.84
C TYR A 72 6.97 10.17 6.62
N TYR A 73 7.19 9.46 7.73
CA TYR A 73 7.19 8.01 7.74
C TYR A 73 5.73 7.54 7.68
N VAL A 74 5.42 6.61 6.78
CA VAL A 74 4.06 6.10 6.61
C VAL A 74 4.07 4.59 6.75
N GLU A 75 3.17 4.05 7.57
CA GLU A 75 2.93 2.63 7.65
C GLU A 75 1.43 2.33 7.60
N ASP A 76 1.01 1.55 6.61
CA ASP A 76 -0.35 1.03 6.45
C ASP A 76 -0.35 -0.48 6.72
N ARG A 77 -1.31 -0.94 7.52
CA ARG A 77 -1.37 -2.31 8.05
C ARG A 77 -2.68 -2.98 7.68
N PHE A 78 -2.58 -4.08 6.94
CA PHE A 78 -3.70 -4.89 6.48
C PHE A 78 -3.76 -6.22 7.24
N ALA A 79 -4.95 -6.81 7.28
CA ALA A 79 -5.25 -8.07 7.96
C ALA A 79 -5.77 -9.11 6.94
N PRO A 80 -4.89 -9.68 6.10
CA PRO A 80 -5.25 -10.68 5.10
C PRO A 80 -5.67 -12.02 5.72
N ASP A 81 -6.17 -12.93 4.89
CA ASP A 81 -6.41 -14.31 5.33
C ASP A 81 -5.08 -15.09 5.37
N ALA A 82 -4.90 -16.02 6.33
CA ALA A 82 -3.66 -16.79 6.47
C ALA A 82 -3.25 -17.58 5.20
N THR A 83 -4.21 -17.91 4.34
CA THR A 83 -4.02 -18.65 3.09
C THR A 83 -3.91 -17.74 1.87
N GLU A 84 -3.90 -16.42 2.03
CA GLU A 84 -3.88 -15.44 0.95
C GLU A 84 -2.48 -15.26 0.37
N ALA A 85 -2.35 -15.37 -0.95
CA ALA A 85 -1.07 -15.29 -1.66
C ALA A 85 -0.93 -13.91 -2.30
N PHE A 86 0.29 -13.40 -2.33
CA PHE A 86 0.60 -12.06 -2.83
C PHE A 86 1.69 -12.13 -3.90
N TYR A 87 1.44 -11.46 -5.02
CA TYR A 87 2.27 -11.48 -6.22
C TYR A 87 2.52 -10.06 -6.73
N GLY A 88 3.44 -9.91 -7.69
CA GLY A 88 3.75 -8.62 -8.31
C GLY A 88 4.98 -7.98 -7.66
N LEU A 89 4.81 -6.77 -7.12
CA LEU A 89 5.87 -5.96 -6.50
C LEU A 89 7.04 -5.57 -7.42
N GLY A 90 7.04 -6.03 -8.67
CA GLY A 90 8.05 -5.76 -9.68
C GLY A 90 8.95 -6.96 -9.97
N GLN A 91 10.17 -6.70 -10.43
CA GLN A 91 11.16 -7.72 -10.77
C GLN A 91 12.24 -7.78 -9.68
N HIS A 92 12.18 -8.84 -8.86
CA HIS A 92 13.11 -9.09 -7.75
C HIS A 92 13.98 -10.32 -8.04
N GLN A 93 15.24 -10.32 -7.57
CA GLN A 93 16.22 -11.40 -7.86
C GLN A 93 16.20 -12.56 -6.85
N ASN A 94 15.21 -12.62 -5.97
CA ASN A 94 15.13 -13.62 -4.89
C ASN A 94 14.45 -14.94 -5.30
N GLY A 95 13.92 -15.03 -6.52
CA GLY A 95 13.21 -16.22 -7.03
C GLY A 95 11.85 -16.47 -6.37
N ILE A 96 11.33 -15.52 -5.58
CA ILE A 96 10.05 -15.65 -4.89
C ILE A 96 8.93 -15.18 -5.81
N VAL A 97 7.93 -16.03 -6.01
CA VAL A 97 6.71 -15.68 -6.77
C VAL A 97 5.59 -15.27 -5.82
N ASN A 98 5.32 -16.09 -4.79
CA ASN A 98 4.36 -15.79 -3.75
C ASN A 98 5.09 -15.21 -2.53
N TYR A 99 4.88 -13.94 -2.23
CA TYR A 99 5.55 -13.21 -1.15
C TYR A 99 5.01 -13.53 0.26
N ARG A 100 4.22 -14.59 0.44
CA ARG A 100 3.85 -15.05 1.79
C ARG A 100 5.08 -15.50 2.56
N GLY A 101 5.22 -15.01 3.79
CA GLY A 101 6.38 -15.28 4.64
C GLY A 101 7.62 -14.46 4.27
N ALA A 102 7.51 -13.52 3.33
CA ALA A 102 8.63 -12.73 2.85
C ALA A 102 8.49 -11.24 3.18
N THR A 103 9.61 -10.54 3.15
CA THR A 103 9.66 -9.08 3.10
C THR A 103 10.31 -8.68 1.78
N VAL A 104 9.76 -7.66 1.13
CA VAL A 104 10.29 -7.12 -0.12
C VAL A 104 10.61 -5.65 0.08
N GLU A 105 11.82 -5.26 -0.29
CA GLU A 105 12.21 -3.86 -0.37
C GLU A 105 11.89 -3.33 -1.77
N LEU A 106 11.13 -2.24 -1.82
CA LEU A 106 10.79 -1.52 -3.03
C LEU A 106 11.74 -0.33 -3.18
N GLY A 107 12.98 -0.65 -3.51
CA GLY A 107 14.02 0.30 -3.90
C GLY A 107 14.38 0.13 -5.38
N ARG A 108 15.10 1.10 -5.95
CA ARG A 108 15.74 0.89 -7.26
C ARG A 108 17.15 0.41 -7.05
N ASN A 109 17.50 -0.73 -7.62
CA ASN A 109 18.88 -1.20 -7.72
C ASN A 109 19.12 -1.75 -9.13
N ASN A 110 20.38 -1.89 -9.53
CA ASN A 110 20.68 -2.54 -10.81
C ASN A 110 20.10 -3.95 -10.80
N THR A 111 19.36 -4.31 -11.85
CA THR A 111 18.63 -5.59 -12.03
C THR A 111 17.43 -5.84 -11.10
N ASP A 112 17.09 -4.88 -10.25
CA ASP A 112 15.95 -4.93 -9.34
C ASP A 112 15.00 -3.75 -9.61
N VAL A 113 13.79 -4.07 -10.03
CA VAL A 113 12.80 -3.07 -10.45
C VAL A 113 11.60 -3.15 -9.54
N ALA A 114 11.52 -2.22 -8.59
CA ALA A 114 10.33 -2.05 -7.76
C ALA A 114 9.15 -1.47 -8.54
N ILE A 115 8.02 -2.18 -8.53
CA ILE A 115 6.72 -1.68 -8.99
C ILE A 115 5.74 -1.86 -7.84
N PRO A 116 5.24 -0.78 -7.21
CA PRO A 116 4.48 -0.87 -5.96
C PRO A 116 3.02 -1.30 -6.19
N LEU A 117 2.83 -2.39 -6.93
CA LEU A 117 1.54 -3.02 -7.20
C LEU A 117 1.59 -4.47 -6.71
N VAL A 118 0.75 -4.79 -5.73
CA VAL A 118 0.54 -6.16 -5.28
C VAL A 118 -0.78 -6.71 -5.81
N ILE A 119 -0.78 -7.95 -6.24
CA ILE A 119 -1.98 -8.70 -6.64
C ILE A 119 -2.21 -9.83 -5.64
N SER A 120 -3.44 -9.93 -5.14
CA SER A 120 -3.85 -10.97 -4.21
C SER A 120 -4.55 -12.13 -4.92
N SER A 121 -4.38 -13.34 -4.39
CA SER A 121 -5.19 -14.51 -4.76
C SER A 121 -6.69 -14.37 -4.42
N LYS A 122 -7.09 -13.32 -3.68
CA LYS A 122 -8.48 -12.97 -3.35
C LYS A 122 -9.12 -12.03 -4.38
N SER A 123 -8.57 -11.99 -5.60
CA SER A 123 -9.12 -11.25 -6.75
C SER A 123 -9.18 -9.73 -6.56
N TYR A 124 -8.15 -9.15 -5.94
CA TYR A 124 -7.95 -7.70 -5.88
C TYR A 124 -6.47 -7.33 -6.07
N GLY A 125 -6.23 -6.06 -6.40
CA GLY A 125 -4.91 -5.46 -6.41
C GLY A 125 -4.84 -4.23 -5.51
N LEU A 126 -3.67 -3.96 -4.96
CA LEU A 126 -3.38 -2.76 -4.16
C LEU A 126 -2.17 -2.05 -4.77
N MET A 127 -2.38 -0.82 -5.23
CA MET A 127 -1.32 0.07 -5.71
C MET A 127 -0.89 0.99 -4.58
N TRP A 128 0.36 0.86 -4.15
CA TRP A 128 0.98 1.71 -3.17
C TRP A 128 1.65 2.91 -3.85
N ASN A 129 0.87 3.97 -4.07
CA ASN A 129 1.28 5.11 -4.89
C ASN A 129 2.23 6.07 -4.16
N THR A 130 3.49 5.66 -4.01
CA THR A 130 4.57 6.49 -3.48
C THR A 130 5.84 6.31 -4.31
N ALA A 131 6.71 7.32 -4.31
CA ALA A 131 8.06 7.24 -4.86
C ALA A 131 9.12 6.92 -3.78
N SER A 132 8.75 6.89 -2.51
CA SER A 132 9.67 6.59 -1.41
C SER A 132 10.13 5.13 -1.39
N LEU A 133 11.32 4.90 -0.85
CA LEU A 133 11.76 3.56 -0.44
C LEU A 133 10.70 2.95 0.49
N THR A 134 10.17 1.80 0.08
CA THR A 134 9.07 1.12 0.78
C THR A 134 9.46 -0.30 1.14
N TYR A 135 9.09 -0.77 2.32
CA TYR A 135 9.13 -2.18 2.68
C TYR A 135 7.72 -2.75 2.66
N VAL A 136 7.54 -3.88 1.98
CA VAL A 136 6.32 -4.70 2.03
C VAL A 136 6.63 -5.90 2.89
N ASP A 137 6.06 -5.95 4.09
CA ASP A 137 6.29 -7.03 5.06
C ASP A 137 5.06 -7.93 5.14
N ASN A 138 5.24 -9.19 4.77
CA ASN A 138 4.22 -10.24 4.78
C ASN A 138 4.75 -11.50 5.49
N ARG A 139 5.62 -11.32 6.50
CA ARG A 139 6.22 -12.43 7.25
C ARG A 139 5.24 -13.13 8.18
N PHE A 140 4.23 -12.41 8.68
CA PHE A 140 3.22 -12.97 9.58
C PHE A 140 1.93 -13.29 8.80
N PRO A 141 1.35 -14.49 8.94
CA PRO A 141 0.22 -14.92 8.09
C PRO A 141 -1.02 -14.01 8.10
N LEU A 142 -1.22 -13.24 9.18
CA LEU A 142 -2.39 -12.37 9.36
C LEU A 142 -2.03 -10.88 9.26
N GLU A 143 -0.82 -10.55 8.80
CA GLU A 143 -0.36 -9.17 8.69
C GLU A 143 0.30 -8.93 7.33
N LEU A 144 -0.12 -7.85 6.67
CA LEU A 144 0.55 -7.30 5.50
C LEU A 144 0.76 -5.82 5.73
N ASN A 145 2.02 -5.39 5.81
CA ASN A 145 2.37 -4.01 6.15
C ASN A 145 3.13 -3.36 4.98
N PHE A 146 2.71 -2.15 4.61
CA PHE A 146 3.41 -1.29 3.65
C PHE A 146 4.01 -0.12 4.40
N ARG A 147 5.33 0.04 4.31
CA ARG A 147 6.05 0.98 5.14
C ARG A 147 7.02 1.82 4.33
N SER A 148 6.71 3.10 4.18
CA SER A 148 7.48 4.05 3.38
C SER A 148 8.35 4.93 4.27
N LEU A 149 9.62 5.07 3.90
CA LEU A 149 10.48 6.05 4.52
C LEU A 149 10.11 7.48 4.09
N PRO A 150 10.35 8.48 4.95
CA PRO A 150 10.29 9.86 4.51
C PRO A 150 11.29 10.08 3.38
N ALA A 151 10.85 10.77 2.33
CA ALA A 151 11.70 11.11 1.20
C ALA A 151 11.48 12.60 0.87
N ALA A 152 12.56 13.36 0.86
CA ALA A 152 12.67 14.62 0.15
C ALA A 152 13.52 14.35 -1.09
N LEU A 153 13.09 14.85 -2.25
CA LEU A 153 13.62 14.52 -3.58
C LEU A 153 15.16 14.46 -3.63
N TRP A 154 15.74 13.24 -3.55
CA TRP A 154 17.04 12.81 -4.08
C TRP A 154 17.05 11.27 -4.13
N ILE A 155 16.42 10.70 -5.15
CA ILE A 155 16.69 9.32 -5.57
C ILE A 155 17.90 9.40 -6.52
N ILE A 156 18.89 8.54 -6.29
CA ILE A 156 20.19 8.36 -6.97
C ILE A 156 21.37 9.02 -6.24
N THR A 157 21.93 8.29 -5.27
CA THR A 157 23.34 7.89 -5.34
C THR A 157 23.48 6.46 -4.84
N SER A 158 23.48 5.48 -5.75
CA SER A 158 24.28 4.30 -5.52
C SER A 158 25.73 4.69 -5.81
N SER A 159 26.51 4.98 -4.80
CA SER A 159 27.95 4.76 -4.90
C SER A 159 28.38 3.88 -3.74
N MET A 160 28.60 2.61 -4.08
CA MET A 160 29.65 1.81 -3.46
C MET A 160 30.90 2.68 -3.32
N GLY A 161 31.55 2.54 -2.17
CA GLY A 161 32.60 3.43 -1.72
C GLY A 161 33.67 3.73 -2.75
N LEU A 162 34.05 5.01 -2.80
CA LEU A 162 35.38 5.44 -3.16
C LEU A 162 35.75 6.55 -2.17
N HIS A 163 36.50 6.16 -1.15
CA HIS A 163 37.38 7.07 -0.44
C HIS A 163 38.26 7.77 -1.45
N TRP A 164 38.23 9.10 -1.45
CA TRP A 164 39.41 9.90 -1.83
C TRP A 164 39.56 11.04 -0.83
N THR A 165 40.52 10.84 0.07
CA THR A 165 41.24 11.92 0.74
C THR A 165 41.92 12.80 -0.30
N ARG A 166 41.68 14.11 -0.22
CA ARG A 166 42.73 15.14 -0.17
C ARG A 166 42.14 16.44 0.35
#